data_AF-A0A0D5CI05-F1
#
_entry.id   AF-A0A0D5CI05-F1
#
_cell.length_a   1.000
_cell.length_b   1.000
_cell.length_c   1.000
_cell.angle_alpha   90.00
_cell.angle_beta   90.00
_cell.angle_gamma   90.00
#
_symmetry.space_group_name_H-M   'P 1'
#
loop_
_entity.id
_entity.type
_entity.pdbx_description
1 polymer ?
#
loop_
_entity_poly.entity_id
_entity_poly.type
_entity_poly.pdbx_seq_one_letter_code
_entity_poly.pdbx_strand_id
1 'polypeptide(L)'
;MTTHAPGRPQLDTTPLTGRIDRDELRRSRREFSARFPVLVSPLFLLGRVALGILAVLAIPLGGVLLLAGGLGAIVTDDPETRGDALGMAIFAIPLFGTGVFFAWRLIRTRRRRSSVRSHYRLTRFGRVNGLSYTPGPVSDGHMGSAGRGMFVTRVMRPRTARPVEFGNHELEQGSRFDGITQYGGYAMSGLRRELPHIQVISNRTRLPREMAPTIDVARDQRLELEGDFDRHYELYCAAGSERDALYLFTPDVLALLIDRVRGLDVDVVGDRLLLTSYDDVVTRDPERRRDVIEATTALVAKVDRWERWRADPIARPEDPSALDAVLHVVGLPDAGRASRPRPVRRLRMTPTLGGVIAVGLPLLLFVVGWIAVLVSP
;
A
#
# COMPACT_ATOMS: atom_id res chain seq x y z
N MET A 1 -48.67 -2.67 18.28
CA MET A 1 -47.70 -1.56 18.38
C MET A 1 -46.34 -2.18 18.69
N THR A 2 -45.52 -2.42 17.68
CA THR A 2 -44.13 -2.87 17.84
C THR A 2 -43.24 -1.76 17.29
N THR A 3 -42.70 -0.96 18.21
CA THR A 3 -41.77 0.12 17.89
C THR A 3 -40.45 -0.54 17.49
N HIS A 4 -40.21 -0.67 16.18
CA HIS A 4 -38.89 -1.03 15.68
C HIS A 4 -37.89 0.04 16.12
N ALA A 5 -36.95 -0.33 16.98
CA ALA A 5 -35.76 0.46 17.21
C ALA A 5 -35.11 0.78 15.84
N PRO A 6 -34.72 2.02 15.55
CA PRO A 6 -34.06 2.35 14.29
C PRO A 6 -32.78 1.52 14.21
N GLY A 7 -32.75 0.57 13.27
CA GLY A 7 -31.56 -0.23 13.00
C GLY A 7 -30.38 0.68 12.69
N ARG A 8 -29.19 0.35 13.21
CA ARG A 8 -27.93 1.00 12.81
C ARG A 8 -27.92 1.10 11.28
N PRO A 9 -27.56 2.26 10.68
CA PRO A 9 -27.52 2.40 9.23
C PRO A 9 -26.59 1.32 8.65
N GLN A 10 -27.17 0.31 8.04
CA GLN A 10 -26.45 -0.81 7.48
C GLN A 10 -25.89 -0.40 6.12
N LEU A 11 -24.63 -0.69 5.86
CA LEU A 11 -23.96 -0.34 4.60
C LEU A 11 -24.67 -1.03 3.42
N ASP A 12 -25.29 -0.24 2.53
CA ASP A 12 -25.94 -0.77 1.33
C ASP A 12 -24.92 -1.01 0.22
N THR A 13 -24.58 -2.28 0.00
CA THR A 13 -23.67 -2.72 -1.05
C THR A 13 -24.36 -3.09 -2.37
N THR A 14 -25.70 -3.06 -2.42
CA THR A 14 -26.48 -3.40 -3.63
C THR A 14 -26.04 -2.62 -4.87
N PRO A 15 -25.67 -1.32 -4.79
CA PRO A 15 -25.16 -0.58 -5.95
C PRO A 15 -23.88 -1.16 -6.58
N LEU A 16 -23.09 -1.94 -5.85
CA LEU A 16 -21.82 -2.49 -6.33
C LEU A 16 -21.99 -3.70 -7.24
N THR A 17 -23.05 -4.49 -7.05
CA THR A 17 -23.30 -5.75 -7.77
C THR A 17 -24.59 -5.71 -8.60
N GLY A 18 -25.60 -4.97 -8.15
CA GLY A 18 -26.96 -4.94 -8.68
C GLY A 18 -27.10 -4.52 -10.15
N ARG A 19 -28.31 -4.73 -10.68
CA ARG A 19 -28.65 -4.38 -12.08
C ARG A 19 -28.41 -2.88 -12.33
N ILE A 20 -27.93 -2.57 -13.53
CA ILE A 20 -27.67 -1.20 -13.96
C ILE A 20 -28.71 -0.85 -15.02
N ASP A 21 -29.39 0.26 -14.81
CA ASP A 21 -30.20 0.89 -15.85
C ASP A 21 -29.27 1.42 -16.96
N ARG A 22 -29.53 0.98 -18.20
CA ARG A 22 -28.71 1.32 -19.36
C ARG A 22 -28.78 2.82 -19.68
N ASP A 23 -29.91 3.46 -19.46
CA ASP A 23 -30.11 4.86 -19.81
C ASP A 23 -29.50 5.79 -18.76
N GLU A 24 -29.54 5.39 -17.48
CA GLU A 24 -28.74 6.06 -16.45
C GLU A 24 -27.23 5.92 -16.70
N LEU A 25 -26.76 4.73 -17.07
CA LEU A 25 -25.34 4.50 -17.37
C LEU A 25 -24.88 5.34 -18.57
N ARG A 26 -25.71 5.48 -19.61
CA ARG A 26 -25.42 6.31 -20.78
C ARG A 26 -25.30 7.79 -20.39
N ARG A 27 -26.23 8.32 -19.59
CA ARG A 27 -26.17 9.69 -19.07
C ARG A 27 -24.92 9.91 -18.23
N SER A 28 -24.66 9.01 -17.27
CA SER A 28 -23.47 9.09 -16.43
C SER A 28 -22.18 8.98 -17.23
N ARG A 29 -22.12 8.16 -18.29
CA ARG A 29 -20.96 8.08 -19.18
C ARG A 29 -20.68 9.41 -19.88
N ARG A 30 -21.71 10.12 -20.37
CA ARG A 30 -21.55 11.44 -21.01
C ARG A 30 -20.99 12.45 -20.02
N GLU A 31 -21.58 12.54 -18.83
CA GLU A 31 -21.09 13.43 -17.77
C GLU A 31 -19.67 13.08 -17.32
N PHE A 32 -19.37 11.80 -17.14
CA PHE A 32 -18.05 11.33 -16.73
C PHE A 32 -16.99 11.64 -17.78
N SER A 33 -17.30 11.45 -19.05
CA SER A 33 -16.38 11.73 -20.16
C SER A 33 -16.11 13.24 -20.30
N ALA A 34 -17.12 14.08 -20.03
CA ALA A 34 -16.97 15.54 -20.02
C ALA A 34 -16.13 16.03 -18.83
N ARG A 35 -16.33 15.46 -17.63
CA ARG A 35 -15.58 15.87 -16.42
C ARG A 35 -14.17 15.28 -16.34
N PHE A 36 -13.94 14.09 -16.90
CA PHE A 36 -12.67 13.37 -16.79
C PHE A 36 -12.20 12.85 -18.16
N PRO A 37 -11.90 13.74 -19.14
CA PRO A 37 -11.53 13.35 -20.50
C PRO A 37 -10.26 12.49 -20.55
N VAL A 38 -9.33 12.71 -19.62
CA VAL A 38 -8.08 11.94 -19.51
C VAL A 38 -8.35 10.45 -19.26
N LEU A 39 -9.37 10.11 -18.45
CA LEU A 39 -9.68 8.71 -18.11
C LEU A 39 -10.32 7.92 -19.26
N VAL A 40 -10.82 8.61 -20.29
CA VAL A 40 -11.47 8.03 -21.48
C VAL A 40 -10.67 8.24 -22.76
N SER A 41 -9.45 8.77 -22.67
CA SER A 41 -8.62 9.08 -23.84
C SER A 41 -8.26 7.82 -24.66
N PRO A 42 -8.41 7.87 -26.00
CA PRO A 42 -8.07 6.76 -26.90
C PRO A 42 -6.57 6.46 -26.93
N LEU A 43 -5.70 7.44 -26.59
CA LEU A 43 -4.25 7.26 -26.52
C LEU A 43 -3.86 6.14 -25.55
N PHE A 44 -4.59 6.02 -24.43
CA PHE A 44 -4.38 4.92 -23.48
C PHE A 44 -4.82 3.56 -24.01
N LEU A 45 -5.75 3.50 -24.96
CA LEU A 45 -6.10 2.26 -25.65
C LEU A 45 -5.01 1.89 -26.65
N LEU A 46 -4.58 2.84 -27.48
CA LEU A 46 -3.48 2.66 -28.43
C LEU A 46 -2.18 2.19 -27.74
N GLY A 47 -1.75 2.86 -26.67
CA GLY A 47 -0.57 2.45 -25.93
C GLY A 47 -0.66 1.02 -25.37
N ARG A 48 -1.85 0.56 -24.96
CA ARG A 48 -2.07 -0.82 -24.50
C ARG A 48 -2.04 -1.84 -25.64
N VAL A 49 -2.61 -1.48 -26.79
CA VAL A 49 -2.56 -2.33 -27.98
C VAL A 49 -1.10 -2.47 -28.42
N ALA A 50 -0.34 -1.37 -28.46
CA ALA A 50 1.09 -1.39 -28.76
C ALA A 50 1.89 -2.25 -27.77
N LEU A 51 1.71 -2.07 -26.45
CA LEU A 51 2.32 -2.91 -25.41
C LEU A 51 1.97 -4.39 -25.57
N GLY A 52 0.71 -4.69 -25.89
CA GLY A 52 0.24 -6.06 -26.12
C GLY A 52 0.87 -6.69 -27.34
N ILE A 53 0.95 -5.96 -28.45
CA ILE A 53 1.63 -6.40 -29.68
C ILE A 53 3.11 -6.67 -29.38
N LEU A 54 3.79 -5.76 -28.68
CA LEU A 54 5.20 -5.92 -28.34
C LEU A 54 5.45 -7.15 -27.47
N ALA A 55 4.59 -7.42 -26.48
CA ALA A 55 4.68 -8.65 -25.69
C ALA A 55 4.42 -9.92 -26.53
N VAL A 56 3.41 -9.89 -27.40
CA VAL A 56 3.05 -11.02 -28.27
C VAL A 56 4.13 -11.33 -29.30
N LEU A 57 4.92 -10.34 -29.74
CA LEU A 57 6.03 -10.56 -30.65
C LEU A 57 7.32 -10.96 -29.92
N ALA A 58 7.66 -10.28 -28.82
CA ALA A 58 8.93 -10.48 -28.12
C ALA A 58 9.01 -11.82 -27.36
N ILE A 59 7.91 -12.30 -26.79
CA ILE A 59 7.88 -13.59 -26.07
C ILE A 59 8.17 -14.79 -26.99
N PRO A 60 7.44 -15.02 -28.10
CA PRO A 60 7.72 -16.16 -28.96
C PRO A 60 9.05 -16.02 -29.68
N LEU A 61 9.41 -14.82 -30.15
CA LEU A 61 10.69 -14.62 -30.82
C LEU A 61 11.87 -14.85 -29.86
N GLY A 62 11.84 -14.23 -28.67
CA GLY A 62 12.85 -14.45 -27.64
C GLY A 62 12.87 -15.89 -27.16
N GLY A 63 11.71 -16.54 -27.00
CA GLY A 63 11.61 -17.94 -26.59
C GLY A 63 12.20 -18.90 -27.63
N VAL A 64 11.91 -18.69 -28.92
CA VAL A 64 12.49 -19.48 -30.01
C VAL A 64 13.99 -19.28 -30.08
N LEU A 65 14.48 -18.05 -29.96
CA LEU A 65 15.92 -17.76 -29.98
C LEU A 65 16.64 -18.36 -28.76
N LEU A 66 16.02 -18.33 -27.57
CA LEU A 66 16.53 -18.98 -26.36
C LEU A 66 16.63 -20.49 -26.54
N LEU A 67 15.56 -21.11 -27.08
CA LEU A 67 15.52 -22.55 -27.30
C LEU A 67 16.54 -22.96 -28.35
N ALA A 68 16.56 -22.30 -29.51
CA ALA A 68 17.47 -22.63 -30.60
C ALA A 68 18.94 -22.34 -30.24
N GLY A 69 19.24 -21.24 -29.55
CA GLY A 69 20.59 -20.92 -29.07
C GLY A 69 21.05 -21.87 -27.95
N GLY A 70 20.16 -22.16 -27.00
CA GLY A 70 20.46 -23.09 -25.91
C GLY A 70 20.68 -24.53 -26.39
N LEU A 71 19.79 -25.05 -27.23
CA LEU A 71 19.94 -26.38 -27.85
C LEU A 71 21.15 -26.43 -28.78
N GLY A 72 21.36 -25.39 -29.59
CA GLY A 72 22.50 -25.31 -30.51
C GLY A 72 23.84 -25.38 -29.77
N ALA A 73 23.97 -24.67 -28.65
CA ALA A 73 25.19 -24.68 -27.85
C ALA A 73 25.47 -26.03 -27.17
N ILE A 74 24.43 -26.82 -26.87
CA ILE A 74 24.55 -28.15 -26.26
C ILE A 74 24.85 -29.24 -27.29
N VAL A 75 24.25 -29.14 -28.49
CA VAL A 75 24.30 -30.21 -29.50
C VAL A 75 25.54 -30.12 -30.40
N THR A 76 26.11 -28.94 -30.59
CA THR A 76 27.27 -28.75 -31.48
C THR A 76 28.61 -28.94 -30.77
N ASP A 77 29.53 -29.65 -31.42
CA ASP A 77 30.93 -29.79 -31.00
C ASP A 77 31.85 -28.74 -31.63
N ASP A 78 31.36 -28.04 -32.67
CA ASP A 78 32.10 -26.99 -33.35
C ASP A 78 32.16 -25.69 -32.51
N PRO A 79 33.36 -25.17 -32.20
CA PRO A 79 33.51 -24.01 -31.32
C PRO A 79 32.95 -22.71 -31.91
N GLU A 80 33.00 -22.51 -33.23
CA GLU A 80 32.43 -21.30 -33.87
C GLU A 80 30.90 -21.32 -33.78
N THR A 81 30.27 -22.43 -34.18
CA THR A 81 28.82 -22.61 -34.09
C THR A 81 28.31 -22.53 -32.65
N ARG A 82 29.08 -23.02 -31.68
CA ARG A 82 28.76 -22.91 -30.25
C ARG A 82 28.80 -21.46 -29.79
N GLY A 83 29.77 -20.67 -30.24
CA GLY A 83 29.89 -19.25 -29.96
C GLY A 83 28.67 -18.46 -30.47
N ASP A 84 28.26 -18.71 -31.71
CA ASP A 84 27.07 -18.08 -32.30
C ASP A 84 25.78 -18.45 -31.56
N ALA A 85 25.63 -19.73 -31.18
CA ALA A 85 24.48 -20.21 -30.44
C ALA A 85 24.38 -19.59 -29.03
N LEU A 86 25.52 -19.44 -28.34
CA LEU A 86 25.60 -18.74 -27.05
C LEU A 86 25.30 -17.25 -27.21
N GLY A 87 25.83 -16.60 -28.24
CA GLY A 87 25.52 -15.21 -28.57
C GLY A 87 24.03 -15.00 -28.78
N MET A 88 23.39 -15.89 -29.56
CA MET A 88 21.95 -15.85 -29.79
C MET A 88 21.14 -16.01 -28.50
N ALA A 89 21.54 -16.95 -27.63
CA ALA A 89 20.88 -17.13 -26.33
C ALA A 89 21.03 -15.89 -25.43
N ILE A 90 22.22 -15.29 -25.37
CA ILE A 90 22.49 -14.06 -24.60
C ILE A 90 21.60 -12.90 -25.07
N PHE A 91 21.47 -12.70 -26.39
CA PHE A 91 20.57 -11.67 -26.95
C PHE A 91 19.09 -11.98 -26.75
N ALA A 92 18.72 -13.26 -26.66
CA ALA A 92 17.33 -13.66 -26.51
C ALA A 92 16.79 -13.46 -25.08
N ILE A 93 17.65 -13.50 -24.05
CA ILE A 93 17.28 -13.24 -22.64
C ILE A 93 16.59 -11.87 -22.45
N PRO A 94 17.19 -10.73 -22.83
CA PRO A 94 16.56 -9.42 -22.64
C PRO A 94 15.31 -9.25 -23.50
N LEU A 95 15.26 -9.83 -24.70
CA LEU A 95 14.08 -9.78 -25.56
C LEU A 95 12.89 -10.53 -24.94
N PHE A 96 13.12 -11.76 -24.48
CA PHE A 96 12.11 -12.56 -23.78
C PHE A 96 11.68 -11.89 -22.47
N GLY A 97 12.65 -11.43 -21.67
CA GLY A 97 12.39 -10.71 -20.41
C GLY A 97 11.56 -9.45 -20.60
N THR A 98 11.85 -8.68 -21.66
CA THR A 98 11.08 -7.48 -22.04
C THR A 98 9.65 -7.84 -22.43
N GLY A 99 9.47 -8.91 -23.21
CA GLY A 99 8.14 -9.42 -23.56
C GLY A 99 7.32 -9.85 -22.34
N VAL A 100 7.93 -10.63 -21.44
CA VAL A 100 7.33 -11.04 -20.16
C VAL A 100 6.99 -9.83 -19.29
N PHE A 101 7.89 -8.85 -19.19
CA PHE A 101 7.66 -7.61 -18.46
C PHE A 101 6.45 -6.83 -19.01
N PHE A 102 6.33 -6.68 -20.33
CA PHE A 102 5.19 -5.99 -20.92
C PHE A 102 3.88 -6.77 -20.76
N ALA A 103 3.90 -8.10 -20.89
CA ALA A 103 2.75 -8.94 -20.59
C ALA A 103 2.32 -8.79 -19.12
N TRP A 104 3.26 -8.86 -18.20
CA TRP A 104 3.04 -8.64 -16.77
C TRP A 104 2.46 -7.24 -16.50
N ARG A 105 3.04 -6.18 -17.07
CA ARG A 105 2.55 -4.80 -16.96
C ARG A 105 1.13 -4.66 -17.51
N LEU A 106 0.82 -5.31 -18.63
CA LEU A 106 -0.51 -5.28 -19.23
C LEU A 106 -1.55 -5.99 -18.35
N ILE A 107 -1.22 -7.17 -17.82
CA ILE A 107 -2.09 -7.92 -16.90
C ILE A 107 -2.32 -7.11 -15.62
N ARG A 108 -1.26 -6.55 -15.05
CA ARG A 108 -1.30 -5.76 -13.81
C ARG A 108 -2.12 -4.48 -13.96
N THR A 109 -1.95 -3.75 -15.07
CA THR A 109 -2.72 -2.54 -15.36
C THR A 109 -4.19 -2.82 -15.71
N ARG A 110 -4.48 -3.93 -16.42
CA ARG A 110 -5.87 -4.34 -16.73
C ARG A 110 -6.67 -4.69 -15.48
N ARG A 111 -6.10 -5.47 -14.55
CA ARG A 111 -6.80 -5.88 -13.32
C ARG A 111 -7.20 -4.69 -12.44
N ARG A 112 -6.47 -3.57 -12.52
CA ARG A 112 -6.68 -2.41 -11.64
C ARG A 112 -7.37 -1.22 -12.30
N ARG A 113 -7.61 -1.20 -13.62
CA ARG A 113 -8.35 -0.10 -14.27
C ARG A 113 -9.87 -0.26 -14.14
N SER A 114 -10.51 0.77 -13.61
CA SER A 114 -11.97 0.84 -13.48
C SER A 114 -12.59 1.24 -14.79
N SER A 115 -13.46 0.37 -15.33
CA SER A 115 -14.35 0.77 -16.44
C SER A 115 -15.25 1.94 -16.02
N VAL A 116 -15.78 2.70 -16.98
CA VAL A 116 -16.82 3.73 -16.71
C VAL A 116 -17.98 3.13 -15.92
N ARG A 117 -18.35 1.88 -16.21
CA ARG A 117 -19.36 1.12 -15.47
C ARG A 117 -18.96 0.89 -14.00
N SER A 118 -17.69 0.68 -13.72
CA SER A 118 -17.17 0.57 -12.35
C SER A 118 -17.24 1.91 -11.63
N HIS A 119 -16.84 3.01 -12.26
CA HIS A 119 -16.96 4.35 -11.69
C HIS A 119 -18.43 4.71 -11.39
N TYR A 120 -19.35 4.44 -12.31
CA TYR A 120 -20.79 4.63 -12.08
C TYR A 120 -21.30 3.85 -10.85
N ARG A 121 -20.91 2.58 -10.70
CA ARG A 121 -21.28 1.77 -9.54
C ARG A 121 -20.74 2.34 -8.22
N LEU A 122 -19.48 2.78 -8.22
CA LEU A 122 -18.85 3.40 -7.05
C LEU A 122 -19.49 4.75 -6.70
N THR A 123 -19.84 5.57 -7.71
CA THR A 123 -20.60 6.81 -7.51
C THR A 123 -21.97 6.54 -6.91
N ARG A 124 -22.69 5.54 -7.43
CA ARG A 124 -24.01 5.15 -6.91
C ARG A 124 -23.92 4.62 -5.48
N PHE A 125 -22.94 3.76 -5.21
CA PHE A 125 -22.65 3.27 -3.87
C PHE A 125 -22.38 4.40 -2.90
N GLY A 126 -21.51 5.35 -3.27
CA GLY A 126 -21.21 6.50 -2.44
C GLY A 126 -22.46 7.31 -2.14
N ARG A 127 -23.23 7.67 -3.17
CA ARG A 127 -24.46 8.46 -3.02
C ARG A 127 -25.47 7.83 -2.05
N VAL A 128 -25.70 6.51 -2.18
CA VAL A 128 -26.66 5.80 -1.31
C VAL A 128 -26.19 5.73 0.14
N ASN A 129 -24.87 5.65 0.36
CA ASN A 129 -24.28 5.54 1.70
C ASN A 129 -23.75 6.88 2.25
N GLY A 130 -24.14 8.02 1.66
CA GLY A 130 -23.70 9.35 2.13
C GLY A 130 -22.20 9.65 1.93
N LEU A 131 -21.52 8.92 1.04
CA LEU A 131 -20.13 9.14 0.66
C LEU A 131 -20.06 9.93 -0.66
N SER A 132 -19.17 10.92 -0.72
CA SER A 132 -18.75 11.50 -2.00
C SER A 132 -17.76 10.56 -2.71
N TYR A 133 -17.70 10.62 -4.03
CA TYR A 133 -16.79 9.79 -4.83
C TYR A 133 -16.08 10.62 -5.89
N THR A 134 -14.75 10.52 -5.94
CA THR A 134 -13.88 11.19 -6.91
C THR A 134 -12.98 10.17 -7.60
N PRO A 135 -13.05 10.00 -8.92
CA PRO A 135 -12.30 8.95 -9.63
C PRO A 135 -10.77 9.17 -9.64
N GLY A 136 -10.30 10.41 -9.55
CA GLY A 136 -8.88 10.78 -9.62
C GLY A 136 -8.31 10.77 -11.06
N PRO A 137 -6.99 10.96 -11.22
CA PRO A 137 -6.01 11.17 -10.16
C PRO A 137 -6.23 12.50 -9.43
N VAL A 138 -6.02 12.51 -8.13
CA VAL A 138 -6.02 13.71 -7.28
C VAL A 138 -4.66 13.81 -6.59
N SER A 139 -4.14 15.02 -6.40
CA SER A 139 -2.91 15.21 -5.63
C SER A 139 -3.12 14.88 -4.15
N ASP A 140 -2.08 14.30 -3.54
CA ASP A 140 -1.98 13.89 -2.13
C ASP A 140 -1.73 15.07 -1.16
N GLY A 141 -1.77 16.32 -1.62
CA GLY A 141 -1.33 17.48 -0.83
C GLY A 141 -2.04 17.64 0.53
N HIS A 142 -3.27 17.13 0.68
CA HIS A 142 -4.00 17.15 1.95
C HIS A 142 -3.57 16.03 2.93
N MET A 143 -2.84 15.01 2.47
CA MET A 143 -2.32 13.90 3.28
C MET A 143 -1.03 14.28 4.02
N GLY A 144 -0.43 15.45 3.74
CA GLY A 144 0.78 15.91 4.40
C GLY A 144 1.98 14.98 4.14
N SER A 145 2.87 14.79 5.12
CA SER A 145 4.01 13.87 4.95
C SER A 145 3.62 12.39 4.88
N ALA A 146 2.40 12.04 5.30
CA ALA A 146 1.86 10.68 5.13
C ALA A 146 1.49 10.37 3.66
N GLY A 147 1.32 11.41 2.84
CA GLY A 147 0.97 11.33 1.42
C GLY A 147 2.14 11.15 0.49
N ARG A 148 3.31 11.69 0.86
CA ARG A 148 4.35 12.13 -0.07
C ARG A 148 4.70 11.07 -1.13
N GLY A 149 4.35 11.36 -2.39
CA GLY A 149 4.62 10.49 -3.54
C GLY A 149 3.47 9.56 -3.92
N MET A 150 2.27 9.77 -3.35
CA MET A 150 1.06 9.04 -3.73
C MET A 150 0.25 9.80 -4.77
N PHE A 151 -0.09 9.14 -5.87
CA PHE A 151 -1.20 9.55 -6.72
C PHE A 151 -2.45 8.81 -6.27
N VAL A 152 -3.43 9.55 -5.77
CA VAL A 152 -4.66 8.95 -5.22
C VAL A 152 -5.77 8.95 -6.25
N THR A 153 -6.45 7.80 -6.32
CA THR A 153 -7.54 7.50 -7.25
C THR A 153 -8.72 6.92 -6.48
N ARG A 154 -9.92 6.99 -7.06
CA ARG A 154 -11.16 6.44 -6.49
C ARG A 154 -11.39 6.86 -5.03
N VAL A 155 -11.23 8.13 -4.72
CA VAL A 155 -11.37 8.64 -3.36
C VAL A 155 -12.85 8.69 -2.96
N MET A 156 -13.17 8.15 -1.79
CA MET A 156 -14.47 8.22 -1.13
C MET A 156 -14.35 8.94 0.21
N ARG A 157 -15.19 9.95 0.44
CA ARG A 157 -15.23 10.69 1.71
C ARG A 157 -16.64 10.72 2.29
N PRO A 158 -16.84 10.25 3.54
CA PRO A 158 -18.09 10.45 4.25
C PRO A 158 -18.32 11.94 4.53
N ARG A 159 -19.59 12.34 4.59
CA ARG A 159 -19.99 13.69 4.99
C ARG A 159 -20.17 13.77 6.51
N THR A 160 -19.10 13.55 7.26
CA THR A 160 -19.09 13.58 8.73
C THR A 160 -18.08 14.60 9.26
N ALA A 161 -18.22 14.99 10.54
CA ALA A 161 -17.32 15.97 11.19
C ALA A 161 -15.86 15.49 11.29
N ARG A 162 -15.64 14.17 11.38
CA ARG A 162 -14.33 13.52 11.23
C ARG A 162 -14.41 12.52 10.08
N PRO A 163 -14.18 12.96 8.84
CA PRO A 163 -14.31 12.08 7.70
C PRO A 163 -13.11 11.15 7.62
N VAL A 164 -13.37 9.83 7.69
CA VAL A 164 -12.40 8.82 7.29
C VAL A 164 -12.41 8.77 5.77
N GLU A 165 -11.34 9.24 5.15
CA GLU A 165 -11.16 9.16 3.72
C GLU A 165 -10.74 7.75 3.33
N PHE A 166 -11.31 7.22 2.25
CA PHE A 166 -10.86 5.98 1.63
C PHE A 166 -10.41 6.28 0.20
N GLY A 167 -9.35 5.66 -0.29
CA GLY A 167 -8.96 5.79 -1.68
C GLY A 167 -8.03 4.68 -2.10
N ASN A 168 -7.74 4.61 -3.39
CA ASN A 168 -6.68 3.74 -3.89
C ASN A 168 -5.48 4.62 -4.24
N HIS A 169 -4.28 4.13 -4.01
CA HIS A 169 -3.07 4.86 -4.33
C HIS A 169 -2.25 4.13 -5.40
N GLU A 170 -1.59 4.96 -6.20
CA GLU A 170 -0.47 4.62 -7.05
C GLU A 170 0.73 5.35 -6.44
N LEU A 171 1.56 4.62 -5.69
CA LEU A 171 2.80 5.14 -5.13
C LEU A 171 3.81 5.22 -6.27
N GLU A 172 3.96 6.41 -6.83
CA GLU A 172 5.12 6.78 -7.62
C GLU A 172 6.12 7.34 -6.59
N GLN A 173 6.77 6.44 -5.85
CA GLN A 173 7.75 6.88 -4.87
C GLN A 173 8.91 7.53 -5.63
N GLY A 174 8.87 8.86 -5.68
CA GLY A 174 9.95 9.71 -6.14
C GLY A 174 11.17 9.55 -5.24
N SER A 175 11.90 8.47 -5.45
CA SER A 175 13.32 8.38 -5.15
C SER A 175 14.08 8.51 -6.46
N ARG A 176 15.34 8.91 -6.40
CA ARG A 176 16.26 9.07 -7.52
C ARG A 176 16.50 7.78 -8.34
N PHE A 177 15.86 6.69 -7.95
CA PHE A 177 15.79 5.40 -8.63
C PHE A 177 14.33 5.16 -9.03
N ASP A 178 14.09 4.97 -10.33
CA ASP A 178 12.81 4.52 -10.88
C ASP A 178 12.41 3.18 -10.23
N GLY A 179 11.68 3.27 -9.13
CA GLY A 179 11.32 2.14 -8.27
C GLY A 179 9.85 1.79 -8.45
N ILE A 180 9.59 0.52 -8.75
CA ILE A 180 8.29 -0.12 -9.02
C ILE A 180 7.11 0.58 -8.35
N THR A 181 6.17 1.07 -9.17
CA THR A 181 4.92 1.66 -8.71
C THR A 181 4.17 0.70 -7.77
N GLN A 182 4.08 1.05 -6.49
CA GLN A 182 3.32 0.27 -5.52
C GLN A 182 1.85 0.68 -5.60
N TYR A 183 1.00 -0.30 -5.87
CA TYR A 183 -0.45 -0.08 -5.99
C TYR A 183 -1.14 -0.63 -4.77
N GLY A 184 -2.14 0.09 -4.28
CA GLY A 184 -2.84 -0.32 -3.08
C GLY A 184 -4.07 0.50 -2.76
N GLY A 185 -4.65 0.19 -1.62
CA GLY A 185 -5.72 0.95 -1.01
C GLY A 185 -5.24 1.64 0.26
N TYR A 186 -5.89 2.75 0.61
CA TYR A 186 -5.68 3.43 1.88
C TYR A 186 -6.99 3.88 2.52
N ALA A 187 -7.00 3.91 3.84
CA ALA A 187 -7.96 4.64 4.63
C ALA A 187 -7.21 5.63 5.53
N MET A 188 -7.67 6.87 5.60
CA MET A 188 -6.99 7.94 6.34
C MET A 188 -7.97 8.64 7.26
N SER A 189 -7.56 8.85 8.50
CA SER A 189 -8.26 9.72 9.45
C SER A 189 -7.32 10.79 9.99
N GLY A 190 -7.85 12.00 10.16
CA GLY A 190 -7.17 13.05 10.93
C GLY A 190 -7.20 12.75 12.43
N LEU A 191 -6.11 13.06 13.12
CA LEU A 191 -5.96 12.99 14.57
C LEU A 191 -6.21 14.36 15.20
N ARG A 192 -6.57 14.42 16.48
CA ARG A 192 -6.72 15.70 17.23
C ARG A 192 -5.38 16.34 17.57
N ARG A 193 -4.32 15.54 17.54
CA ARG A 193 -2.99 15.91 18.04
C ARG A 193 -1.92 15.19 17.23
N GLU A 194 -0.75 15.82 17.17
CA GLU A 194 0.42 15.19 16.56
C GLU A 194 0.93 14.05 17.45
N LEU A 195 1.17 12.91 16.82
CA LEU A 195 1.73 11.70 17.42
C LEU A 195 3.12 11.41 16.82
N PRO A 196 4.00 10.74 17.59
CA PRO A 196 5.27 10.28 17.05
C PRO A 196 5.06 9.30 15.89
N HIS A 197 6.04 9.21 15.00
CA HIS A 197 5.95 8.29 13.87
C HIS A 197 6.00 6.85 14.38
N ILE A 198 4.88 6.14 14.24
CA ILE A 198 4.72 4.74 14.64
C ILE A 198 4.10 3.98 13.47
N GLN A 199 4.66 2.82 13.15
CA GLN A 199 4.19 1.99 12.06
C GLN A 199 3.96 0.56 12.54
N VAL A 200 2.83 -0.04 12.15
CA VAL A 200 2.49 -1.43 12.39
C VAL A 200 2.38 -2.12 11.03
N ILE A 201 3.25 -3.07 10.77
CA ILE A 201 3.33 -3.78 9.49
C ILE A 201 2.74 -5.17 9.66
N SER A 202 1.86 -5.61 8.75
CA SER A 202 1.35 -6.97 8.81
C SER A 202 2.38 -7.99 8.32
N ASN A 203 2.48 -9.13 8.99
CA ASN A 203 3.34 -10.22 8.51
C ASN A 203 2.91 -10.77 7.14
N ARG A 204 1.63 -10.57 6.76
CA ARG A 204 1.12 -10.93 5.42
C ARG A 204 1.68 -10.05 4.31
N THR A 205 2.01 -8.81 4.62
CA THR A 205 2.49 -7.81 3.67
C THR A 205 4.01 -7.70 3.65
N ARG A 206 4.69 -8.31 4.64
CA ARG A 206 6.14 -8.25 4.84
C ARG A 206 6.96 -8.74 3.65
N LEU A 207 6.73 -9.95 3.15
CA LEU A 207 7.52 -10.49 2.02
C LEU A 207 7.38 -9.65 0.74
N PRO A 208 6.16 -9.30 0.28
CA PRO A 208 5.99 -8.37 -0.84
C PRO A 208 6.70 -7.02 -0.65
N ARG A 209 6.73 -6.52 0.59
CA ARG A 209 7.34 -5.24 0.96
C ARG A 209 8.86 -5.29 0.93
N GLU A 210 9.46 -6.31 1.53
CA GLU A 210 10.91 -6.52 1.54
C GLU A 210 11.49 -6.76 0.14
N MET A 211 10.70 -7.35 -0.76
CA MET A 211 11.07 -7.63 -2.15
C MET A 211 10.81 -6.47 -3.11
N ALA A 212 10.02 -5.47 -2.71
CA ALA A 212 9.82 -4.28 -3.54
C ALA A 212 11.10 -3.43 -3.54
N PRO A 213 11.56 -2.88 -4.67
CA PRO A 213 12.77 -2.06 -4.72
C PRO A 213 12.50 -0.64 -4.22
N THR A 214 12.39 -0.51 -2.90
CA THR A 214 11.99 0.72 -2.20
C THR A 214 12.84 0.96 -0.95
N ILE A 215 12.55 2.01 -0.18
CA ILE A 215 13.08 2.30 1.14
C ILE A 215 11.98 1.99 2.16
N ASP A 216 12.34 1.31 3.24
CA ASP A 216 11.44 0.88 4.31
C ASP A 216 12.00 1.24 5.70
N VAL A 217 11.21 1.09 6.76
CA VAL A 217 11.62 1.39 8.13
C VAL A 217 12.83 0.55 8.54
N ALA A 218 13.80 1.18 9.21
CA ALA A 218 14.99 0.51 9.69
C ALA A 218 14.64 -0.57 10.73
N ARG A 219 15.17 -1.78 10.54
CA ARG A 219 14.84 -2.96 11.36
C ARG A 219 15.19 -2.82 12.84
N ASP A 220 16.18 -1.99 13.18
CA ASP A 220 16.63 -1.74 14.55
C ASP A 220 15.66 -0.87 15.37
N GLN A 221 14.60 -0.37 14.74
CA GLN A 221 13.55 0.41 15.39
C GLN A 221 12.30 -0.41 15.72
N ARG A 222 12.41 -1.74 15.62
CA ARG A 222 11.35 -2.68 15.98
C ARG A 222 11.20 -2.72 17.50
N LEU A 223 9.96 -2.62 17.96
CA LEU A 223 9.57 -2.87 19.34
C LEU A 223 8.83 -4.20 19.40
N GLU A 224 9.46 -5.21 20.00
CA GLU A 224 8.81 -6.51 20.23
C GLU A 224 7.83 -6.41 21.40
N LEU A 225 6.65 -6.98 21.22
CA LEU A 225 5.59 -6.97 22.21
C LEU A 225 5.37 -8.37 22.77
N GLU A 226 5.00 -8.47 24.05
CA GLU A 226 4.65 -9.73 24.68
C GLU A 226 3.37 -10.34 24.08
N GLY A 227 3.29 -11.68 24.06
CA GLY A 227 2.14 -12.43 23.57
C GLY A 227 2.31 -12.94 22.14
N ASP A 228 1.21 -13.01 21.38
CA ASP A 228 1.17 -13.53 20.02
C ASP A 228 1.13 -12.44 18.93
N PHE A 229 1.19 -11.16 19.31
CA PHE A 229 1.11 -10.04 18.37
C PHE A 229 2.17 -10.12 17.28
N ASP A 230 3.41 -10.44 17.65
CA ASP A 230 4.57 -10.56 16.75
C ASP A 230 4.41 -11.68 15.70
N ARG A 231 3.46 -12.60 15.88
CA ARG A 231 3.08 -13.61 14.86
C ARG A 231 2.22 -13.00 13.74
N HIS A 232 1.54 -11.89 14.02
CA HIS A 232 0.61 -11.25 13.09
C HIS A 232 1.12 -9.91 12.55
N TYR A 233 1.86 -9.15 13.35
CA TYR A 233 2.31 -7.80 13.03
C TYR A 233 3.69 -7.50 13.62
N GLU A 234 4.37 -6.50 13.05
CA GLU A 234 5.60 -5.93 13.57
C GLU A 234 5.37 -4.45 13.90
N LEU A 235 5.69 -4.03 15.12
CA LEU A 235 5.58 -2.64 15.57
C LEU A 235 6.94 -1.94 15.46
N TYR A 236 6.94 -0.77 14.84
CA TYR A 236 8.10 0.10 14.69
C TYR A 236 7.80 1.48 15.26
N CYS A 237 8.74 2.05 16.02
CA CYS A 237 8.58 3.39 16.55
C CYS A 237 9.88 4.21 16.44
N ALA A 238 9.73 5.52 16.37
CA ALA A 238 10.90 6.40 16.39
C ALA A 238 11.63 6.27 17.74
N ALA A 239 12.96 6.12 17.71
CA ALA A 239 13.77 5.91 18.92
C ALA A 239 13.46 6.94 20.02
N GLY A 240 13.25 6.47 21.25
CA GLY A 240 12.82 7.29 22.39
C GLY A 240 11.33 7.60 22.44
N SER A 241 10.52 6.95 21.59
CA SER A 241 9.04 7.05 21.56
C SER A 241 8.36 5.72 21.94
N GLU A 242 9.11 4.76 22.46
CA GLU A 242 8.66 3.40 22.80
C GLU A 242 7.51 3.46 23.81
N ARG A 243 7.64 4.33 24.82
CA ARG A 243 6.60 4.56 25.83
C ARG A 243 5.31 5.11 25.22
N ASP A 244 5.41 6.06 24.30
CA ASP A 244 4.22 6.61 23.62
C ASP A 244 3.57 5.57 22.72
N ALA A 245 4.36 4.69 22.09
CA ALA A 245 3.85 3.56 21.31
C ALA A 245 3.10 2.56 22.21
N LEU A 246 3.65 2.17 23.37
CA LEU A 246 2.98 1.26 24.31
C LEU A 246 1.69 1.86 24.90
N TYR A 247 1.62 3.18 25.09
CA TYR A 247 0.39 3.84 25.51
C TYR A 247 -0.68 3.91 24.42
N LEU A 248 -0.29 3.95 23.14
CA LEU A 248 -1.22 4.01 22.01
C LEU A 248 -1.69 2.61 21.61
N PHE A 249 -0.79 1.63 21.63
CA PHE A 249 -1.03 0.24 21.27
C PHE A 249 -1.24 -0.61 22.53
N THR A 250 -2.26 -0.24 23.30
CA THR A 250 -2.72 -1.01 24.46
C THR A 250 -3.19 -2.41 24.03
N PRO A 251 -3.25 -3.40 24.95
CA PRO A 251 -3.63 -4.77 24.61
C PRO A 251 -4.94 -4.91 23.84
N ASP A 252 -5.93 -4.04 24.10
CA ASP A 252 -7.20 -4.03 23.39
C ASP A 252 -7.12 -3.45 21.97
N VAL A 253 -6.18 -2.54 21.69
CA VAL A 253 -5.86 -2.09 20.33
C VAL A 253 -5.10 -3.18 19.58
N LEU A 254 -4.15 -3.85 20.22
CA LEU A 254 -3.42 -4.98 19.63
C LEU A 254 -4.37 -6.12 19.22
N ALA A 255 -5.27 -6.52 20.12
CA ALA A 255 -6.31 -7.51 19.84
C ALA A 255 -7.22 -7.06 18.69
N LEU A 256 -7.62 -5.77 18.65
CA LEU A 256 -8.41 -5.22 17.56
C LEU A 256 -7.69 -5.32 16.20
N LEU A 257 -6.37 -5.09 16.17
CA LEU A 257 -5.58 -5.20 14.95
C LEU A 257 -5.56 -6.64 14.42
N ILE A 258 -5.40 -7.60 15.33
CA ILE A 258 -5.41 -9.04 15.04
C ILE A 258 -6.79 -9.49 14.54
N ASP A 259 -7.85 -9.08 15.22
CA ASP A 259 -9.20 -9.60 14.98
C ASP A 259 -9.90 -8.92 13.80
N ARG A 260 -9.76 -7.59 13.67
CA ARG A 260 -10.61 -6.78 12.79
C ARG A 260 -9.87 -6.12 11.64
N VAL A 261 -8.62 -5.71 11.83
CA VAL A 261 -7.85 -4.97 10.82
C VAL A 261 -7.15 -5.90 9.81
N ARG A 262 -6.83 -7.13 10.25
CA ARG A 262 -6.36 -8.29 9.45
C ARG A 262 -5.73 -7.96 8.10
N GLY A 263 -4.43 -7.63 8.11
CA GLY A 263 -3.63 -7.52 6.89
C GLY A 263 -3.58 -6.13 6.27
N LEU A 264 -4.09 -5.12 6.98
CA LEU A 264 -3.79 -3.71 6.70
C LEU A 264 -2.56 -3.30 7.52
N ASP A 265 -1.64 -2.59 6.90
CA ASP A 265 -0.58 -1.90 7.62
C ASP A 265 -1.18 -0.62 8.23
N VAL A 266 -0.69 -0.20 9.40
CA VAL A 266 -1.13 1.02 10.08
C VAL A 266 0.07 1.94 10.22
N ASP A 267 -0.08 3.21 9.85
CA ASP A 267 0.96 4.21 9.92
C ASP A 267 0.41 5.48 10.58
N VAL A 268 1.09 5.92 11.64
CA VAL A 268 0.79 7.13 12.37
C VAL A 268 1.88 8.12 12.06
N VAL A 269 1.54 9.20 11.35
CA VAL A 269 2.51 10.22 10.94
C VAL A 269 1.96 11.60 11.27
N GLY A 270 2.52 12.25 12.30
CA GLY A 270 2.06 13.56 12.74
C GLY A 270 0.61 13.50 13.20
N ASP A 271 -0.28 14.23 12.54
CA ASP A 271 -1.71 14.31 12.85
C ASP A 271 -2.58 13.41 11.92
N ARG A 272 -2.00 12.35 11.37
CA ARG A 272 -2.67 11.42 10.45
C ARG A 272 -2.50 9.98 10.91
N LEU A 273 -3.60 9.23 10.85
CA LEU A 273 -3.63 7.77 10.92
C LEU A 273 -3.97 7.23 9.54
N LEU A 274 -3.05 6.47 8.95
CA LEU A 274 -3.18 5.85 7.65
C LEU A 274 -3.24 4.33 7.81
N LEU A 275 -4.20 3.68 7.17
CA LEU A 275 -4.26 2.24 7.02
C LEU A 275 -4.00 1.93 5.55
N THR A 276 -3.04 1.08 5.22
CA THR A 276 -2.68 0.76 3.83
C THR A 276 -2.82 -0.73 3.52
N SER A 277 -3.05 -1.05 2.26
CA SER A 277 -3.16 -2.41 1.76
C SER A 277 -2.57 -2.52 0.37
N TYR A 278 -2.07 -3.71 0.01
CA TYR A 278 -1.70 -4.05 -1.38
C TYR A 278 -2.92 -4.20 -2.30
N ASP A 279 -4.09 -4.42 -1.73
CA ASP A 279 -5.35 -4.54 -2.44
C ASP A 279 -6.16 -3.24 -2.40
N ASP A 280 -6.90 -3.00 -3.47
CA ASP A 280 -7.80 -1.85 -3.58
C ASP A 280 -8.83 -1.87 -2.44
N VAL A 281 -8.94 -0.77 -1.69
CA VAL A 281 -9.95 -0.60 -0.63
C VAL A 281 -11.23 0.04 -1.16
N VAL A 282 -11.14 0.86 -2.21
CA VAL A 282 -12.29 1.33 -2.98
C VAL A 282 -12.48 0.40 -4.17
N THR A 283 -13.15 -0.70 -3.89
CA THR A 283 -13.42 -1.82 -4.79
C THR A 283 -14.92 -2.06 -5.00
N ARG A 284 -15.25 -2.88 -6.00
CA ARG A 284 -16.61 -3.35 -6.29
C ARG A 284 -17.01 -4.59 -5.51
N ASP A 285 -16.05 -5.21 -4.83
CA ASP A 285 -16.30 -6.34 -3.96
C ASP A 285 -17.05 -5.87 -2.69
N PRO A 286 -18.31 -6.31 -2.49
CA PRO A 286 -19.11 -5.96 -1.31
C PRO A 286 -18.47 -6.39 0.01
N GLU A 287 -17.85 -7.57 0.06
CA GLU A 287 -17.30 -8.15 1.29
C GLU A 287 -16.08 -7.34 1.70
N ARG A 288 -15.13 -7.17 0.77
CA ARG A 288 -13.96 -6.32 0.99
C ARG A 288 -14.31 -4.89 1.41
N ARG A 289 -15.39 -4.30 0.85
CA ARG A 289 -15.85 -2.95 1.26
C ARG A 289 -16.36 -2.93 2.69
N ARG A 290 -17.10 -3.94 3.13
CA ARG A 290 -17.58 -4.06 4.50
C ARG A 290 -16.41 -4.22 5.46
N ASP A 291 -15.52 -5.16 5.16
CA ASP A 291 -14.37 -5.47 6.00
C ASP A 291 -13.49 -4.24 6.24
N VAL A 292 -13.14 -3.50 5.18
CA VAL A 292 -12.31 -2.31 5.32
C VAL A 292 -13.01 -1.20 6.11
N ILE A 293 -14.30 -0.97 5.87
CA ILE A 293 -15.05 0.04 6.62
C ILE A 293 -15.15 -0.35 8.09
N GLU A 294 -15.45 -1.62 8.39
CA GLU A 294 -15.57 -2.12 9.75
C GLU A 294 -14.23 -2.04 10.49
N ALA A 295 -13.15 -2.54 9.88
CA ALA A 295 -11.79 -2.45 10.39
C ALA A 295 -11.40 -1.01 10.72
N THR A 296 -11.59 -0.10 9.76
CA THR A 296 -11.19 1.30 9.91
C THR A 296 -12.05 2.01 10.95
N THR A 297 -13.37 1.78 10.96
CA THR A 297 -14.28 2.38 11.92
C THR A 297 -13.95 1.92 13.34
N ALA A 298 -13.66 0.64 13.52
CA ALA A 298 -13.31 0.10 14.82
C ALA A 298 -11.99 0.70 15.34
N LEU A 299 -10.96 0.79 14.48
CA LEU A 299 -9.67 1.37 14.86
C LEU A 299 -9.80 2.87 15.18
N VAL A 300 -10.46 3.64 14.31
CA VAL A 300 -10.66 5.09 14.51
C VAL A 300 -11.48 5.36 15.77
N ALA A 301 -12.53 4.58 16.05
CA ALA A 301 -13.31 4.72 17.28
C ALA A 301 -12.46 4.47 18.54
N LYS A 302 -11.47 3.58 18.43
CA LYS A 302 -10.55 3.26 19.52
C LYS A 302 -9.53 4.37 19.75
N VAL A 303 -8.91 4.86 18.68
CA VAL A 303 -8.00 6.01 18.73
C VAL A 303 -8.70 7.25 19.26
N ASP A 304 -9.93 7.54 18.80
CA ASP A 304 -10.72 8.68 19.26
C ASP A 304 -11.12 8.57 20.74
N ARG A 305 -11.36 7.35 21.25
CA ARG A 305 -11.55 7.11 22.69
C ARG A 305 -10.27 7.39 23.48
N TRP A 306 -9.13 6.93 22.98
CA TRP A 306 -7.83 7.17 23.60
C TRP A 306 -7.48 8.66 23.63
N GLU A 307 -7.72 9.38 22.52
CA GLU A 307 -7.51 10.83 22.44
C GLU A 307 -8.35 11.57 23.47
N ARG A 308 -9.60 11.14 23.70
CA ARG A 308 -10.45 11.70 24.77
C ARG A 308 -9.92 11.40 26.16
N TRP A 309 -9.58 10.15 26.44
CA TRP A 309 -9.06 9.74 27.75
C TRP A 309 -7.79 10.51 28.15
N ARG A 310 -6.90 10.78 27.18
CA ARG A 310 -5.68 11.58 27.42
C ARG A 310 -5.94 13.09 27.45
N ALA A 311 -7.04 13.56 26.86
CA ALA A 311 -7.41 14.98 26.86
C ALA A 311 -8.10 15.40 28.15
N ASP A 312 -8.81 14.48 28.81
CA ASP A 312 -9.26 14.70 30.18
C ASP A 312 -8.02 14.80 31.09
N PRO A 313 -7.80 15.94 31.77
CA PRO A 313 -6.86 15.98 32.86
C PRO A 313 -7.47 15.13 33.96
N ILE A 314 -7.18 13.83 33.94
CA ILE A 314 -7.35 13.00 35.12
C ILE A 314 -6.51 13.72 36.17
N ALA A 315 -7.18 14.34 37.14
CA ALA A 315 -6.56 14.75 38.38
C ALA A 315 -5.85 13.49 38.86
N ARG A 316 -4.52 13.50 38.73
CA ARG A 316 -3.66 12.40 39.13
C ARG A 316 -4.11 12.08 40.55
N PRO A 317 -4.58 10.86 40.86
CA PRO A 317 -4.84 10.51 42.24
C PRO A 317 -3.58 10.90 43.03
N GLU A 318 -3.74 11.63 44.12
CA GLU A 318 -2.62 12.04 44.97
C GLU A 318 -1.88 10.83 45.56
N ASP A 319 -2.44 9.62 45.42
CA ASP A 319 -1.78 8.35 45.70
C ASP A 319 -1.10 7.73 44.47
N PRO A 320 0.20 7.43 44.54
CA PRO A 320 0.95 6.79 43.46
C PRO A 320 0.44 5.36 43.25
N SER A 321 -0.35 5.16 42.19
CA SER A 321 -0.85 3.84 41.79
C SER A 321 0.30 2.88 41.48
N ALA A 322 0.07 1.57 41.68
CA ALA A 322 1.00 0.45 41.48
C ALA A 322 1.86 0.49 40.19
N LEU A 323 1.46 1.26 39.17
CA LEU A 323 2.22 1.51 37.95
C LEU A 323 3.53 2.30 38.20
N ASP A 324 3.55 3.27 39.12
CA ASP A 324 4.78 4.01 39.45
C ASP A 324 5.77 3.10 40.20
N ALA A 325 5.27 2.18 41.04
CA ALA A 325 6.10 1.15 41.67
C ALA A 325 6.71 0.19 40.62
N VAL A 326 5.95 -0.21 39.61
CA VAL A 326 6.46 -1.06 38.50
C VAL A 326 7.50 -0.30 37.66
N LEU A 327 7.28 0.98 37.34
CA LEU A 327 8.22 1.79 36.57
C LEU A 327 9.53 2.08 37.32
N HIS A 328 9.47 2.21 38.65
CA HIS A 328 10.63 2.41 39.51
C HIS A 328 11.47 1.12 39.67
N VAL A 329 10.83 -0.06 39.66
CA VAL A 329 11.51 -1.36 39.63
C VAL A 329 12.20 -1.59 38.27
N VAL A 330 11.64 -1.07 37.18
CA VAL A 330 12.21 -1.14 35.82
C VAL A 330 13.26 -0.03 35.56
N GLY A 331 13.48 0.88 36.52
CA GLY A 331 14.58 1.87 36.49
C GLY A 331 14.37 3.04 35.51
N LEU A 332 13.11 3.36 35.14
CA LEU A 332 12.81 4.45 34.21
C LEU A 332 12.46 5.75 34.96
N PRO A 333 13.00 6.93 34.57
CA PRO A 333 12.80 8.18 35.29
C PRO A 333 11.38 8.77 35.17
N ASP A 334 11.00 9.52 36.21
CA ASP A 334 9.65 10.05 36.49
C ASP A 334 8.90 10.66 35.31
N ALA A 335 7.60 10.34 35.25
CA ALA A 335 6.64 10.80 34.24
C ALA A 335 6.37 12.32 34.25
N GLY A 336 6.89 13.08 35.22
CA GLY A 336 6.64 14.52 35.37
C GLY A 336 7.32 15.42 34.34
N ARG A 337 8.26 14.93 33.53
CA ARG A 337 9.01 15.74 32.54
C ARG A 337 8.52 15.61 31.09
N ALA A 338 7.47 14.85 30.81
CA ALA A 338 7.02 14.55 29.45
C ALA A 338 6.10 15.62 28.80
N SER A 339 5.87 16.76 29.45
CA SER A 339 4.91 17.78 28.99
C SER A 339 5.49 18.83 28.02
N ARG A 340 6.72 18.69 27.53
CA ARG A 340 7.22 19.57 26.46
C ARG A 340 6.94 18.94 25.10
N PRO A 341 6.37 19.69 24.12
CA PRO A 341 6.30 19.22 22.75
C PRO A 341 7.73 18.99 22.25
N ARG A 342 8.15 17.73 22.20
CA ARG A 342 9.39 17.34 21.55
C ARG A 342 9.19 17.44 20.04
N PRO A 343 10.22 17.82 19.27
CA PRO A 343 10.14 17.75 17.81
C PRO A 343 9.69 16.35 17.39
N VAL A 344 8.73 16.26 16.47
CA VAL A 344 8.14 14.99 16.01
C VAL A 344 9.27 14.08 15.52
N ARG A 345 9.55 13.03 16.28
CA ARG A 345 10.60 12.05 15.96
C ARG A 345 10.12 11.19 14.79
N ARG A 346 10.99 11.01 13.80
CA ARG A 346 10.69 10.28 12.56
C ARG A 346 11.43 8.94 12.55
N LEU A 347 10.80 7.92 11.95
CA LEU A 347 11.46 6.66 11.62
C LEU A 347 12.61 6.90 10.63
N ARG A 348 13.73 6.21 10.84
CA ARG A 348 14.82 6.09 9.87
C ARG A 348 14.38 5.08 8.82
N MET A 349 14.70 5.40 7.57
CA MET A 349 14.36 4.58 6.42
C MET A 349 15.64 4.00 5.80
N THR A 350 15.62 2.73 5.42
CA THR A 350 16.73 1.96 4.83
C THR A 350 16.28 1.26 3.54
N PRO A 351 17.16 1.08 2.54
CA PRO A 351 16.81 0.36 1.32
C PRO A 351 16.40 -1.08 1.64
N THR A 352 15.34 -1.53 0.99
CA THR A 352 14.84 -2.91 1.05
C THR A 352 15.78 -3.89 0.34
N LEU A 353 15.60 -5.19 0.62
CA LEU A 353 16.35 -6.25 -0.05
C LEU A 353 16.10 -6.25 -1.56
N GLY A 354 14.86 -6.02 -1.99
CA GLY A 354 14.51 -5.82 -3.40
C GLY A 354 15.28 -4.67 -4.05
N GLY A 355 15.47 -3.56 -3.33
CA GLY A 355 16.20 -2.39 -3.82
C GLY A 355 17.69 -2.68 -3.98
N VAL A 356 18.26 -3.39 -3.01
CA VAL A 356 19.66 -3.85 -3.05
C VAL A 356 19.87 -4.82 -4.21
N ILE A 357 18.96 -5.78 -4.42
CA ILE A 357 19.04 -6.74 -5.54
C ILE A 357 18.92 -6.02 -6.89
N ALA A 358 17.98 -5.08 -7.01
CA ALA A 358 17.74 -4.36 -8.26
C ALA A 358 18.97 -3.58 -8.76
N VAL A 359 19.82 -3.10 -7.84
CA VAL A 359 21.07 -2.38 -8.18
C VAL A 359 22.27 -3.34 -8.23
N GLY A 360 22.37 -4.24 -7.25
CA GLY A 360 23.52 -5.13 -7.09
C GLY A 360 23.62 -6.22 -8.16
N LEU A 361 22.48 -6.78 -8.58
CA LEU A 361 22.47 -7.87 -9.57
C LEU A 361 22.92 -7.39 -10.96
N PRO A 362 22.42 -6.28 -11.53
CA PRO A 362 22.93 -5.77 -12.81
C PRO A 362 24.41 -5.39 -12.75
N LEU A 363 24.86 -4.79 -11.64
CA LEU A 363 26.28 -4.45 -11.46
C LEU A 363 27.15 -5.71 -11.44
N LEU A 364 26.73 -6.75 -10.72
CA LEU A 364 27.43 -8.03 -10.67
C LEU A 364 27.47 -8.70 -12.04
N LEU A 365 26.34 -8.74 -12.76
CA LEU A 365 26.27 -9.27 -14.12
C LEU A 365 27.16 -8.48 -15.09
N PHE A 366 27.21 -7.16 -14.96
CA PHE A 366 28.10 -6.31 -15.74
C PHE A 366 29.58 -6.65 -15.47
N VAL A 367 29.98 -6.77 -14.20
CA VAL A 367 31.35 -7.12 -13.82
C VAL A 367 31.72 -8.52 -14.31
N VAL A 368 30.85 -9.51 -14.14
CA VAL A 368 31.08 -10.89 -14.60
C VAL A 368 31.18 -10.94 -16.13
N GLY A 369 30.28 -10.25 -16.84
CA GLY A 369 30.33 -10.16 -18.30
C GLY A 369 31.61 -9.48 -18.80
N TRP A 370 32.05 -8.42 -18.12
CA TRP A 370 33.29 -7.73 -18.43
C TRP A 370 34.52 -8.62 -18.22
N ILE A 371 34.56 -9.38 -17.12
CA ILE A 371 35.60 -10.38 -16.85
C ILE A 371 35.57 -11.50 -17.90
N ALA A 372 34.39 -12.00 -18.29
CA ALA A 372 34.27 -13.05 -19.30
C ALA A 372 34.78 -12.59 -20.68
N VAL A 373 34.57 -11.32 -21.04
CA VAL A 373 35.14 -10.72 -22.26
C VAL A 373 36.66 -10.58 -22.17
N LEU A 374 37.19 -10.19 -21.01
CA LEU A 374 38.65 -10.09 -20.78
C LEU A 374 39.37 -11.44 -20.75
N VAL A 375 38.67 -12.50 -20.38
CA VAL A 375 39.21 -13.86 -20.23
C VAL A 375 38.90 -14.74 -21.46
N SER A 376 38.08 -14.25 -22.41
CA SER A 376 37.88 -14.92 -23.70
C SER A 376 39.12 -14.73 -24.57
N PRO A 377 39.80 -15.81 -25.00
CA PRO A 377 41.04 -15.76 -25.77
C PRO A 377 40.88 -15.24 -27.20
#